data_AF-J0PP71-F1
#
_entry.id   AF-J0PP71-F1
#
_cell.length_a   1.000
_cell.length_b   1.000
_cell.length_c   1.000
_cell.angle_alpha   90.00
_cell.angle_beta   90.00
_cell.angle_gamma   90.00
#
_symmetry.space_group_name_H-M   'P 1'
#
loop_
_entity.id
_entity.type
_entity.pdbx_description
1 polymer ?
#
loop_
_entity_poly.entity_id
_entity_poly.type
_entity_poly.pdbx_seq_one_letter_code
_entity_poly.pdbx_strand_id
1 'polypeptide(L)'
;MPKKELLKMSKKRIFKDFLEEVKRHRPIVFYTDNDCDGMLAGSVLMSMCYRLGIKDFFSPLRNTHGYGFTDLALNDLLSQLCIFNPKTNQLVRLDYIKNQFQKTPLLFSADLGADLAANTELQEILLERFEQCIITDHHKSFEVD
;
A
#
# COMPACT_ATOMS: atom_id res chain seq x y z
N MET A 1 -11.32 -7.98 -19.28
CA MET A 1 -9.98 -7.47 -18.93
C MET A 1 -9.01 -8.64 -18.95
N PRO A 2 -7.76 -8.49 -19.43
CA PRO A 2 -6.82 -9.61 -19.37
C PRO A 2 -6.57 -9.98 -17.91
N LYS A 3 -6.63 -11.27 -17.58
CA LYS A 3 -6.33 -11.80 -16.24
C LYS A 3 -4.92 -11.33 -15.87
N LYS A 4 -4.78 -10.56 -14.79
CA LYS A 4 -3.47 -10.19 -14.24
C LYS A 4 -2.85 -11.46 -13.66
N GLU A 5 -1.91 -12.06 -14.39
CA GLU A 5 -1.14 -13.21 -13.92
C GLU A 5 -0.30 -12.84 -12.69
N LEU A 6 -0.25 -13.74 -11.71
CA LEU A 6 0.69 -13.73 -10.60
C LEU A 6 2.11 -13.94 -11.14
N LEU A 7 2.74 -12.85 -11.59
CA LEU A 7 4.12 -12.85 -12.06
C LEU A 7 5.06 -13.14 -10.88
N LYS A 8 5.66 -14.33 -10.86
CA LYS A 8 6.82 -14.65 -9.99
C LYS A 8 8.02 -13.79 -10.43
N MET A 9 8.08 -12.56 -9.93
CA MET A 9 9.21 -11.65 -10.11
C MET A 9 10.27 -11.88 -9.02
N SER A 10 11.54 -11.69 -9.37
CA SER A 10 12.59 -11.71 -8.36
C SER A 10 12.44 -10.51 -7.42
N LYS A 11 12.72 -10.70 -6.13
CA LYS A 11 12.70 -9.61 -5.11
C LYS A 11 13.52 -8.39 -5.57
N LYS A 12 14.65 -8.64 -6.21
CA LYS A 12 15.53 -7.60 -6.79
C LYS A 12 14.84 -6.76 -7.86
N ARG A 13 14.01 -7.38 -8.71
CA ARG A 13 13.26 -6.67 -9.76
C ARG A 13 12.10 -5.87 -9.16
N ILE A 14 11.34 -6.45 -8.23
CA ILE A 14 10.25 -5.74 -7.53
C ILE A 14 10.78 -4.47 -6.85
N PHE A 15 11.90 -4.59 -6.12
CA PHE A 15 12.50 -3.45 -5.44
C PHE A 15 13.06 -2.40 -6.41
N LYS A 16 13.64 -2.83 -7.54
CA LYS A 16 14.11 -1.92 -8.59
C LYS A 16 12.95 -1.12 -9.17
N ASP A 17 11.85 -1.78 -9.52
CA ASP A 17 10.68 -1.14 -10.13
C ASP A 17 10.02 -0.18 -9.13
N PHE A 18 9.91 -0.59 -7.85
CA PHE A 18 9.47 0.29 -6.77
C PHE A 18 10.34 1.55 -6.64
N LEU A 19 11.67 1.38 -6.62
CA LEU A 19 12.61 2.49 -6.50
C LEU A 19 12.51 3.47 -7.68
N GLU A 20 12.25 2.98 -8.89
CA GLU A 20 12.05 3.84 -10.06
C GLU A 20 10.73 4.62 -9.98
N GLU A 21 9.64 4.00 -9.52
CA GLU A 21 8.37 4.72 -9.32
C GLU A 21 8.43 5.72 -8.16
N VAL A 22 9.14 5.38 -7.09
CA VAL A 22 9.53 6.28 -5.99
C VAL A 22 10.25 7.53 -6.52
N LYS A 23 11.30 7.34 -7.34
CA LYS A 23 12.06 8.46 -7.93
C LYS A 23 11.21 9.33 -8.86
N ARG A 24 10.14 8.77 -9.43
CA ARG A 24 9.16 9.49 -10.27
C ARG A 24 8.12 10.26 -9.46
N HIS A 25 8.31 10.40 -8.14
CA HIS A 25 7.43 11.07 -7.19
C HIS A 25 5.98 10.55 -7.25
N ARG A 26 5.78 9.25 -7.50
CA ARG A 26 4.45 8.64 -7.37
C ARG A 26 4.10 8.54 -5.87
N PRO A 27 2.87 8.90 -5.46
CA PRO A 27 2.43 8.73 -4.07
C PRO A 27 2.46 7.27 -3.63
N ILE A 28 2.77 7.03 -2.36
CA ILE A 28 2.92 5.69 -1.79
C ILE A 28 2.05 5.59 -0.53
N VAL A 29 1.26 4.53 -0.44
CA VAL A 29 0.50 4.16 0.74
C VAL A 29 1.23 3.03 1.45
N PHE A 30 1.54 3.19 2.74
CA PHE A 30 2.21 2.18 3.58
C PHE A 30 1.21 1.49 4.50
N TYR A 31 0.70 0.36 4.05
CA TYR A 31 -0.33 -0.36 4.80
C TYR A 31 0.31 -1.44 5.67
N THR A 32 0.47 -1.16 6.96
CA THR A 32 1.23 -2.04 7.88
C THR A 32 0.35 -2.60 8.98
N ASP A 33 0.72 -3.75 9.55
CA ASP A 33 0.11 -4.16 10.81
C ASP A 33 0.52 -3.17 11.92
N ASN A 34 -0.28 -3.13 12.99
CA ASN A 34 -0.08 -2.19 14.09
C ASN A 34 0.74 -2.78 15.25
N ASP A 35 1.16 -4.04 15.15
CA ASP A 35 1.97 -4.68 16.18
C ASP A 35 3.43 -4.24 16.05
N CYS A 36 4.30 -4.82 16.89
CA CYS A 36 5.70 -4.41 16.88
C CYS A 36 6.41 -4.69 15.56
N ASP A 37 6.07 -5.76 14.85
CA ASP A 37 6.75 -6.14 13.61
C ASP A 37 6.26 -5.26 12.45
N GLY A 38 4.94 -5.14 12.28
CA GLY A 38 4.34 -4.26 11.27
C GLY A 38 4.75 -2.79 11.41
N MET A 39 4.73 -2.25 12.64
CA MET A 39 5.15 -0.86 12.88
C MET A 39 6.65 -0.65 12.64
N LEU A 40 7.49 -1.63 13.00
CA LEU A 40 8.92 -1.57 12.74
C LEU A 40 9.19 -1.60 11.23
N ALA A 41 8.54 -2.52 10.50
CA ALA A 41 8.66 -2.63 9.05
C ALA A 41 8.23 -1.33 8.35
N GLY A 42 7.10 -0.74 8.77
CA GLY A 42 6.64 0.57 8.30
C GLY A 42 7.65 1.69 8.55
N SER A 43 8.24 1.75 9.74
CA SER A 43 9.22 2.79 10.11
C SER A 43 10.51 2.71 9.27
N VAL A 44 10.99 1.50 8.98
CA VAL A 44 12.18 1.27 8.14
C VAL A 44 11.92 1.78 6.72
N LEU A 45 10.76 1.46 6.16
CA LEU A 45 10.36 1.89 4.82
C LEU A 45 10.17 3.41 4.75
N MET A 46 9.50 4.00 5.75
CA MET A 46 9.36 5.46 5.85
C MET A 46 10.71 6.17 5.95
N SER A 47 11.65 5.65 6.73
CA SER A 47 13.00 6.21 6.87
C SER A 47 13.76 6.19 5.53
N MET A 48 13.65 5.10 4.78
CA MET A 48 14.20 5.00 3.43
C MET A 48 13.55 6.02 2.49
N CYS A 49 12.21 6.08 2.45
CA CYS A 49 11.47 7.02 1.61
C CYS A 49 11.80 8.48 1.92
N TYR A 50 11.93 8.82 3.21
CA TYR A 50 12.33 10.16 3.65
C TYR A 50 13.72 10.55 3.13
N ARG A 51 14.69 9.63 3.18
CA ARG A 51 16.04 9.84 2.60
C ARG A 51 16.00 10.00 1.07
N LEU A 52 14.97 9.48 0.41
CA LEU A 52 14.72 9.64 -1.02
C LEU A 52 13.88 10.88 -1.35
N GLY A 53 13.56 11.72 -0.35
CA GLY A 53 12.77 12.95 -0.53
C GLY A 53 11.26 12.73 -0.63
N ILE A 54 10.77 11.52 -0.33
CA ILE A 54 9.34 11.21 -0.28
C ILE A 54 8.84 11.46 1.14
N LYS A 55 7.76 12.23 1.27
CA LYS A 55 7.17 12.60 2.56
C LYS A 55 5.71 12.20 2.72
N ASP A 56 5.13 11.59 1.69
CA ASP A 56 3.70 11.31 1.62
C ASP A 56 3.47 9.82 1.90
N PHE A 57 2.90 9.53 3.08
CA PHE A 57 2.58 8.17 3.51
C PHE A 57 1.31 8.13 4.37
N PHE A 58 0.66 6.97 4.40
CA PHE A 58 -0.51 6.65 5.24
C PHE A 58 -0.35 5.25 5.81
N SER A 59 -0.81 5.02 7.05
CA SER A 59 -0.93 3.70 7.70
C SER A 59 -2.29 3.58 8.41
N PRO A 60 -2.99 2.42 8.29
CA PRO A 60 -4.32 2.20 8.89
C PRO A 60 -4.27 1.94 10.41
N LEU A 61 -5.43 2.05 11.09
CA LEU A 61 -5.58 1.83 12.54
C LEU A 61 -6.31 0.50 12.90
N ARG A 62 -5.62 -0.47 13.52
CA ARG A 62 -6.19 -1.81 13.86
C ARG A 62 -7.37 -1.79 14.82
N ASN A 63 -7.39 -0.91 15.82
CA ASN A 63 -8.44 -0.92 16.84
C ASN A 63 -9.83 -0.62 16.24
N THR A 64 -9.85 0.02 15.07
CA THR A 64 -11.07 0.28 14.30
C THR A 64 -11.28 -0.77 13.23
N HIS A 65 -10.21 -1.19 12.54
CA HIS A 65 -10.34 -1.93 11.28
C HIS A 65 -10.10 -3.45 11.36
N GLY A 66 -9.50 -3.96 12.44
CA GLY A 66 -9.02 -5.34 12.52
C GLY A 66 -7.67 -5.56 11.80
N TYR A 67 -7.31 -6.83 11.59
CA TYR A 67 -6.07 -7.24 10.91
C TYR A 67 -6.30 -7.41 9.40
N GLY A 68 -5.30 -7.05 8.59
CA GLY A 68 -5.33 -7.22 7.13
C GLY A 68 -6.17 -6.17 6.39
N PHE A 69 -6.62 -6.52 5.19
CA PHE A 69 -7.40 -5.66 4.30
C PHE A 69 -8.90 -5.90 4.44
N THR A 70 -9.47 -5.55 5.60
CA THR A 70 -10.92 -5.66 5.81
C THR A 70 -11.68 -4.63 5.00
N ASP A 71 -12.95 -4.90 4.67
CA ASP A 71 -13.82 -3.95 3.95
C ASP A 71 -13.87 -2.58 4.63
N LEU A 72 -13.91 -2.56 5.97
CA LEU A 72 -13.90 -1.32 6.74
C LEU A 72 -12.58 -0.57 6.58
N ALA A 73 -11.45 -1.27 6.66
CA ALA A 73 -10.12 -0.66 6.49
C ALA A 73 -9.93 -0.07 5.10
N LEU A 74 -10.39 -0.79 4.07
CA LEU A 74 -10.35 -0.36 2.68
C LEU A 74 -11.26 0.83 2.46
N ASN A 75 -12.49 0.79 2.97
CA ASN A 75 -13.41 1.91 2.88
C ASN A 75 -12.81 3.16 3.52
N ASP A 76 -12.26 3.05 4.73
CA ASP A 76 -11.64 4.19 5.41
C ASP A 76 -10.36 4.70 4.73
N LEU A 77 -9.51 3.80 4.22
CA LEU A 77 -8.35 4.16 3.37
C LEU A 77 -8.80 4.98 2.15
N LEU A 78 -9.94 4.64 1.56
CA LEU A 78 -10.47 5.28 0.36
C LEU A 78 -11.29 6.56 0.65
N SER A 79 -11.95 6.66 1.79
CA SER A 79 -12.88 7.74 2.11
C SER A 79 -12.31 8.84 3.01
N GLN A 80 -11.29 8.55 3.82
CA GLN A 80 -10.73 9.49 4.78
C GLN A 80 -9.62 10.36 4.16
N LEU A 81 -9.41 11.54 4.75
CA LEU A 81 -8.24 12.38 4.47
C LEU A 81 -7.01 11.66 5.04
N CYS A 82 -6.40 10.82 4.22
CA CYS A 82 -5.41 9.85 4.67
C CYS A 82 -3.99 10.23 4.24
N ILE A 83 -3.80 11.13 3.27
CA ILE A 83 -2.48 11.40 2.68
C ILE A 83 -2.08 12.84 2.89
N PHE A 84 -0.91 13.05 3.48
CA PHE A 84 -0.35 14.38 3.63
C PHE A 84 0.03 14.98 2.29
N ASN A 85 -0.45 16.19 2.00
CA ASN A 85 -0.10 16.95 0.82
C ASN A 85 0.89 18.06 1.20
N PRO A 86 2.15 17.99 0.76
CA PRO A 86 3.18 18.94 1.16
C PRO A 86 3.00 20.30 0.49
N LYS A 87 2.23 20.40 -0.62
CA LYS A 87 1.93 21.67 -1.29
C LYS A 87 0.86 22.46 -0.54
N THR A 88 -0.15 21.79 -0.01
CA THR A 88 -1.28 22.42 0.68
C THR A 88 -1.15 22.37 2.21
N ASN A 89 -0.19 21.61 2.73
CA ASN A 89 0.01 21.35 4.15
C ASN A 89 -1.24 20.80 4.85
N GLN A 90 -1.99 19.94 4.16
CA GLN A 90 -3.24 19.34 4.63
C GLN A 90 -3.28 17.85 4.31
N LEU A 91 -4.03 17.08 5.09
CA LEU A 91 -4.41 15.72 4.68
C LEU A 91 -5.43 15.81 3.55
N VAL A 92 -5.28 14.98 2.52
CA VAL A 92 -6.19 14.83 1.39
C VAL A 92 -6.63 13.37 1.26
N ARG A 93 -7.77 13.12 0.62
CA ARG A 93 -8.27 11.76 0.38
C ARG A 93 -7.51 11.10 -0.76
N LEU A 94 -7.39 9.78 -0.72
CA LEU A 94 -6.73 8.97 -1.76
C LEU A 94 -7.34 9.21 -3.15
N ASP A 95 -8.66 9.38 -3.25
CA ASP A 95 -9.34 9.63 -4.53
C ASP A 95 -9.06 11.02 -5.13
N TYR A 96 -8.65 12.00 -4.30
CA TYR A 96 -8.21 13.33 -4.76
C TYR A 96 -6.77 13.32 -5.33
N ILE A 97 -5.99 12.26 -5.11
CA ILE A 97 -4.62 12.14 -5.65
C ILE A 97 -4.62 12.12 -7.18
N LYS A 98 -5.61 11.48 -7.81
CA LYS A 98 -5.71 11.43 -9.28
C LYS A 98 -5.72 12.83 -9.89
N ASN A 99 -6.34 13.79 -9.19
CA ASN A 99 -6.46 15.18 -9.65
C ASN A 99 -5.22 16.04 -9.39
N GLN A 100 -4.33 15.67 -8.46
CA GLN A 100 -3.16 16.47 -8.09
C GLN A 100 -1.80 15.90 -8.48
N PHE A 101 -1.65 14.57 -8.51
CA PHE A 101 -0.37 13.91 -8.81
C PHE A 101 -0.30 13.35 -10.23
N GLN A 102 -1.39 13.41 -11.01
CA GLN A 102 -1.52 12.83 -12.36
C GLN A 102 -1.22 11.32 -12.45
N LYS A 103 -0.95 10.65 -11.33
CA LYS A 103 -0.50 9.25 -11.26
C LYS A 103 -1.25 8.52 -10.15
N THR A 104 -1.71 7.31 -10.46
CA THR A 104 -2.32 6.38 -9.51
C THR A 104 -1.29 6.01 -8.42
N PRO A 105 -1.65 5.97 -7.12
CA PRO A 105 -0.71 5.65 -6.05
C PRO A 105 -0.18 4.20 -6.13
N LEU A 106 0.94 3.95 -5.45
CA LEU A 106 1.41 2.60 -5.12
C LEU A 106 0.94 2.20 -3.72
N LEU A 107 0.65 0.93 -3.54
CA LEU A 107 0.46 0.33 -2.23
C LEU A 107 1.68 -0.52 -1.87
N PHE A 108 2.22 -0.31 -0.69
CA PHE A 108 3.22 -1.19 -0.09
C PHE A 108 2.65 -1.69 1.24
N SER A 109 2.46 -3.00 1.37
CA SER A 109 2.10 -3.61 2.65
C SER A 109 3.27 -4.31 3.32
N ALA A 110 3.29 -4.26 4.64
CA ALA A 110 4.26 -4.96 5.46
C ALA A 110 3.57 -5.64 6.63
N ASP A 111 3.94 -6.90 6.86
CA ASP A 111 3.46 -7.74 7.95
C ASP A 111 1.93 -8.00 7.89
N LEU A 112 1.37 -7.92 6.69
CA LEU A 112 0.01 -8.33 6.39
C LEU A 112 -0.19 -8.55 4.89
N GLY A 113 -1.31 -9.19 4.55
CA GLY A 113 -1.73 -9.43 3.19
C GLY A 113 -1.41 -10.83 2.68
N ALA A 114 -0.95 -11.77 3.52
CA ALA A 114 -0.81 -13.18 3.14
C ALA A 114 -2.14 -13.80 2.64
N ASP A 115 -3.28 -13.31 3.13
CA ASP A 115 -4.64 -13.66 2.71
C ASP A 115 -4.99 -13.16 1.30
N LEU A 116 -4.35 -12.09 0.82
CA LEU A 116 -4.54 -11.60 -0.55
C LEU A 116 -4.23 -12.67 -1.59
N ALA A 117 -3.26 -13.54 -1.34
CA ALA A 117 -2.84 -14.57 -2.30
C ALA A 117 -4.01 -15.47 -2.73
N ALA A 118 -4.96 -15.71 -1.84
CA ALA A 118 -6.13 -16.56 -2.09
C ALA A 118 -7.43 -15.76 -2.35
N ASN A 119 -7.45 -14.45 -2.08
CA ASN A 119 -8.64 -13.61 -2.26
C ASN A 119 -8.58 -12.78 -3.57
N THR A 120 -9.12 -13.35 -4.65
CA THR A 120 -9.07 -12.72 -5.99
C THR A 120 -9.91 -11.43 -6.07
N GLU A 121 -11.08 -11.38 -5.42
CA GLU A 121 -11.93 -10.20 -5.38
C GLU A 121 -11.21 -9.01 -4.74
N LEU A 122 -10.56 -9.27 -3.61
CA LEU A 122 -9.76 -8.26 -2.92
C LEU A 122 -8.56 -7.81 -3.77
N GLN A 123 -7.88 -8.72 -4.48
CA GLN A 123 -6.83 -8.33 -5.44
C GLN A 123 -7.37 -7.38 -6.52
N GLU A 124 -8.55 -7.66 -7.08
CA GLU A 124 -9.19 -6.81 -8.08
C GLU A 124 -9.49 -5.43 -7.53
N ILE A 125 -10.11 -5.33 -6.35
CA ILE A 125 -10.40 -4.06 -5.67
C ILE A 125 -9.14 -3.20 -5.51
N LEU A 126 -8.04 -3.79 -5.03
CA LEU A 126 -6.77 -3.08 -4.87
C LEU A 126 -6.20 -2.63 -6.22
N LEU A 127 -6.25 -3.50 -7.23
CA LEU A 127 -5.68 -3.24 -8.55
C LEU A 127 -6.50 -2.26 -9.41
N GLU A 128 -7.73 -1.94 -9.04
CA GLU A 128 -8.49 -0.82 -9.62
C GLU A 128 -8.11 0.55 -9.01
N ARG A 129 -7.48 0.56 -7.83
CA ARG A 129 -7.21 1.78 -7.04
C ARG A 129 -5.73 2.13 -6.98
N PHE A 130 -4.86 1.13 -7.09
CA PHE A 130 -3.41 1.26 -7.08
C PHE A 130 -2.81 0.81 -8.41
N GLU A 131 -1.75 1.50 -8.83
CA GLU A 131 -0.98 1.10 -10.02
C GLU A 131 -0.37 -0.28 -9.82
N GLN A 132 0.16 -0.48 -8.61
CA GLN A 132 0.85 -1.69 -8.20
C GLN A 132 0.72 -1.82 -6.68
N CYS A 133 0.54 -3.06 -6.24
CA CYS A 133 0.54 -3.45 -4.84
C CYS A 133 1.75 -4.35 -4.59
N ILE A 134 2.60 -4.00 -3.63
CA ILE A 134 3.72 -4.81 -3.18
C ILE A 134 3.36 -5.32 -1.79
N ILE A 135 3.18 -6.63 -1.68
CA ILE A 135 2.77 -7.28 -0.43
C ILE A 135 3.98 -7.98 0.16
N THR A 136 4.33 -7.63 1.39
CA THR A 136 5.40 -8.28 2.15
C THR A 136 4.83 -8.80 3.46
N ASP A 137 4.93 -10.11 3.66
CA ASP A 137 4.35 -10.78 4.81
C ASP A 137 5.14 -12.08 5.07
N HIS A 138 5.15 -12.53 6.32
CA HIS A 138 5.71 -13.82 6.76
C HIS A 138 4.64 -14.76 7.34
N HIS A 139 3.39 -14.31 7.48
CA HIS A 139 2.27 -15.17 7.83
C HIS A 139 2.02 -16.23 6.76
N LYS A 140 1.51 -17.40 7.17
CA LYS A 140 1.09 -18.44 6.22
C LYS A 140 -0.10 -17.93 5.42
N SER A 141 -0.04 -18.07 4.10
CA SER A 141 -1.22 -17.88 3.25
C SER A 141 -2.31 -18.84 3.69
N PHE A 142 -3.51 -18.33 3.95
CA PHE A 142 -4.67 -19.20 4.18
C PHE A 142 -4.96 -19.94 2.88
N GLU A 143 -4.99 -21.28 2.92
CA GLU A 143 -5.64 -22.05 1.87
C GLU A 143 -7.13 -21.76 1.98
N VAL A 144 -7.73 -21.21 0.93
CA VAL A 144 -9.19 -21.11 0.82
C VAL A 144 -9.63 -22.48 0.32
N ASP A 145 -10.30 -23.24 1.19
CA ASP A 145 -10.95 -24.52 0.82
C ASP A 145 -11.96 -24.33 -0.32
#